data_AF-A0A916C3X9-F1
#
_entry.id   AF-A0A916C3X9-F1
#
_cell.length_a   1.000
_cell.length_b   1.000
_cell.length_c   1.000
_cell.angle_alpha   90.00
_cell.angle_beta   90.00
_cell.angle_gamma   90.00
#
_symmetry.space_group_name_H-M   'P 1'
#
loop_
_entity.id
_entity.type
_entity.pdbx_description
1 polymer ?
#
loop_
_entity_poly.entity_id
_entity_poly.type
_entity_poly.pdbx_seq_one_letter_code
_entity_poly.pdbx_strand_id
1 'polypeptide(L)'
;MPKKTKQTVTLHPLSESALKRWISTESLARSRRYFANGAITSPRRVGATLKAECAGSRLTPYTCGAVLPSRGSDARAEGHCRR
;
A
#
# COMPACT_ATOMS: atom_id res chain seq x y z
N MET A 1 8.76 4.96 -31.79
CA MET A 1 9.03 4.09 -30.62
C MET A 1 9.24 4.96 -29.39
N PRO A 2 8.26 5.17 -28.49
CA PRO A 2 8.48 6.02 -27.32
C PRO A 2 9.35 5.29 -26.29
N LYS A 3 10.49 5.90 -25.95
CA LYS A 3 11.44 5.42 -24.94
C LYS A 3 10.76 5.56 -23.56
N LYS A 4 10.52 4.44 -22.85
CA LYS A 4 10.00 4.45 -21.48
C LYS A 4 11.06 4.98 -20.52
N THR A 5 10.95 6.24 -20.14
CA THR A 5 11.78 6.86 -19.09
C THR A 5 11.47 6.20 -17.75
N LYS A 6 12.45 5.52 -17.15
CA LYS A 6 12.35 5.05 -15.75
C LYS A 6 12.40 6.28 -14.84
N GLN A 7 11.25 6.78 -14.41
CA GLN A 7 11.20 7.79 -13.36
C GLN A 7 11.58 7.14 -12.02
N THR A 8 12.76 7.48 -11.52
CA THR A 8 13.17 7.21 -10.15
C THR A 8 12.32 8.11 -9.24
N VAL A 9 11.29 7.53 -8.62
CA VAL A 9 10.47 8.23 -7.63
C VAL A 9 11.27 8.33 -6.34
N THR A 10 11.78 9.50 -6.02
CA THR A 10 12.36 9.78 -4.70
C THR A 10 11.22 9.84 -3.69
N LEU A 11 11.06 8.77 -2.90
CA LEU A 11 10.09 8.74 -1.81
C LEU A 11 10.63 9.63 -0.69
N HIS A 12 9.98 10.78 -0.45
CA HIS A 12 10.26 11.56 0.75
C HIS A 12 9.90 10.71 1.97
N PRO A 13 10.77 10.68 3.01
CA PRO A 13 10.45 9.99 4.25
C PRO A 13 9.17 10.59 4.83
N LEU A 14 8.14 9.74 4.89
CA LEU A 14 6.81 10.14 5.32
C LEU A 14 6.75 10.02 6.85
N SER A 15 6.58 11.16 7.54
CA SER A 15 6.52 11.13 8.99
C SER A 15 5.22 10.49 9.48
N GLU A 16 5.26 9.87 10.66
CA GLU A 16 4.06 9.30 11.27
C GLU A 16 2.98 10.36 11.50
N SER A 17 3.39 11.59 11.84
CA SER A 17 2.51 12.74 11.96
C SER A 17 1.80 13.06 10.65
N ALA A 18 2.46 12.86 9.50
CA ALA A 18 1.83 12.98 8.18
C ALA A 18 0.84 11.85 7.91
N LEU A 19 1.16 10.61 8.28
CA LEU A 19 0.24 9.48 8.17
C LEU A 19 -1.03 9.70 9.01
N LYS A 20 -0.90 10.17 10.26
CA LYS A 20 -2.04 10.48 11.14
C LYS A 20 -2.99 11.54 10.59
N ARG A 21 -2.52 12.42 9.68
CA ARG A 21 -3.37 13.39 8.98
C ARG A 21 -4.16 12.78 7.83
N TRP A 22 -3.74 11.62 7.30
CA TRP A 22 -4.35 10.98 6.13
C TRP A 22 -5.19 9.75 6.47
N ILE A 23 -4.87 9.07 7.57
CA ILE A 23 -5.56 7.86 8.02
C ILE A 23 -5.90 7.99 9.50
N SER A 24 -7.08 7.50 9.87
CA SER A 24 -7.51 7.52 11.27
C SER A 24 -6.52 6.79 12.17
N THR A 25 -6.36 7.29 13.40
CA THR A 25 -5.46 6.70 14.41
C THR A 25 -5.70 5.20 14.58
N GLU A 26 -6.96 4.78 14.56
CA GLU A 26 -7.35 3.37 14.70
C GLU A 26 -6.88 2.54 13.49
N SER A 27 -7.05 3.05 12.26
CA SER A 27 -6.57 2.37 11.06
C SER A 27 -5.04 2.28 11.03
N LEU A 28 -4.35 3.32 11.50
CA LEU A 28 -2.89 3.34 11.63
C LEU A 28 -2.39 2.35 12.68
N ALA A 29 -3.07 2.23 13.83
CA ALA A 29 -2.75 1.25 14.85
C ALA A 29 -2.96 -0.19 14.34
N ARG A 30 -4.06 -0.44 13.63
CA ARG A 30 -4.33 -1.75 13.01
C ARG A 30 -3.28 -2.10 11.95
N SER A 31 -2.95 -1.18 11.04
CA SER A 31 -1.96 -1.44 9.99
C SER A 31 -0.57 -1.75 10.55
N ARG A 32 -0.17 -1.07 11.64
CA ARG A 32 1.07 -1.39 12.38
C ARG A 32 1.10 -2.81 12.91
N ARG A 33 0.01 -3.26 13.52
CA ARG A 33 -0.09 -4.62 14.05
C ARG A 33 0.04 -5.66 12.93
N TYR A 34 -0.60 -5.44 11.79
CA TYR A 34 -0.44 -6.33 10.63
C TYR A 34 0.99 -6.35 10.10
N PHE A 35 1.66 -5.20 10.02
CA PHE A 35 3.05 -5.11 9.59
C PHE A 35 4.00 -5.82 10.56
N ALA A 36 3.88 -5.55 11.87
CA ALA A 36 4.73 -6.15 12.90
C ALA A 36 4.55 -7.68 12.99
N ASN A 37 3.34 -8.18 12.74
CA ASN A 37 3.04 -9.60 12.74
C ASN A 37 3.45 -10.32 11.44
N GLY A 38 4.11 -9.64 10.49
CA GLY A 38 4.49 -10.23 9.20
C GLY A 38 3.29 -10.59 8.33
N ALA A 39 2.11 -10.01 8.59
CA ALA A 39 0.87 -10.34 7.91
C ALA A 39 0.72 -9.70 6.53
N ILE A 40 1.68 -8.84 6.13
CA ILE A 40 1.79 -8.25 4.79
C ILE A 40 2.95 -8.94 4.07
N THR A 41 2.65 -9.75 3.06
CA THR A 41 3.62 -10.55 2.32
C THR A 41 3.65 -10.17 0.84
N SER A 42 4.74 -10.52 0.17
CA SER A 42 4.91 -10.34 -1.28
C SER A 42 4.64 -8.91 -1.81
N PRO A 43 5.14 -7.83 -1.15
CA PRO A 43 4.94 -6.48 -1.63
C PRO A 43 5.65 -6.29 -2.97
N ARG A 44 4.91 -5.87 -4.00
CA ARG A 44 5.44 -5.61 -5.34
C ARG A 44 4.74 -4.45 -6.00
N ARG A 45 5.47 -3.70 -6.83
CA ARG A 45 4.91 -2.64 -7.67
C ARG A 45 4.66 -3.17 -9.08
N VAL A 46 3.43 -3.01 -9.57
CA VAL A 46 3.00 -3.34 -10.93
C VAL A 46 2.51 -2.06 -11.58
N GLY A 47 3.37 -1.39 -12.35
CA GLY A 47 3.08 -0.08 -12.93
C GLY A 47 2.81 0.98 -11.86
N ALA A 48 1.60 1.52 -11.84
CA ALA A 48 1.13 2.49 -10.84
C ALA A 48 0.51 1.82 -9.60
N THR A 49 0.37 0.50 -9.56
CA THR A 49 -0.29 -0.20 -8.45
C THR A 49 0.73 -0.86 -7.52
N LEU A 50 0.69 -0.57 -6.23
CA LEU A 50 1.33 -1.38 -5.19
C LEU A 50 0.43 -2.56 -4.88
N LYS A 51 0.94 -3.78 -4.98
CA LYS A 51 0.23 -5.00 -4.63
C LYS A 51 0.92 -5.67 -3.46
N ALA A 52 0.14 -6.20 -2.52
CA ALA A 52 0.63 -7.02 -1.43
C ALA A 52 -0.41 -8.11 -1.11
N GLU A 53 0.02 -9.17 -0.47
CA GLU A 53 -0.86 -10.16 0.14
C GLU A 53 -1.02 -9.80 1.61
N CYS A 54 -2.25 -9.82 2.11
CA CYS A 54 -2.58 -9.56 3.50
C CYS A 54 -3.24 -10.79 4.13
N ALA A 55 -2.76 -11.19 5.30
CA ALA A 55 -3.33 -12.26 6.13
C ALA A 55 -3.85 -11.70 7.47
N GLY A 56 -4.72 -12.45 8.15
CA GLY A 56 -5.17 -12.13 9.52
C GLY A 56 -6.37 -11.17 9.64
N SER A 57 -6.67 -10.34 8.64
CA SER A 57 -7.92 -9.54 8.64
C SER A 57 -9.13 -10.32 8.14
N ARG A 58 -8.92 -11.41 7.42
CA ARG A 58 -9.93 -12.35 6.94
C ARG A 58 -9.43 -13.77 7.16
N LEU A 59 -10.34 -14.75 7.15
CA LEU A 59 -10.03 -16.18 7.28
C LEU A 59 -9.07 -16.67 6.19
N THR A 60 -9.18 -16.12 4.98
CA THR A 60 -8.27 -16.43 3.87
C THR A 60 -7.39 -15.23 3.52
N PRO A 61 -6.11 -15.47 3.13
CA PRO A 61 -5.25 -14.43 2.59
C PRO A 61 -5.89 -13.75 1.38
N TYR A 62 -5.74 -12.43 1.29
CA TYR A 62 -6.32 -11.64 0.20
C TYR A 62 -5.28 -10.70 -0.39
N THR A 63 -5.44 -10.36 -1.68
CA THR A 63 -4.53 -9.42 -2.34
C THR A 63 -5.07 -8.01 -2.16
N CYS A 64 -4.24 -7.13 -1.62
CA CYS A 64 -4.46 -5.69 -1.56
C CYS A 64 -3.73 -5.02 -2.72
N GLY A 65 -4.40 -4.07 -3.37
CA GLY A 65 -3.83 -3.18 -4.37
C GLY A 65 -4.04 -1.72 -3.95
N ALA A 66 -3.01 -0.89 -4.01
CA ALA A 66 -3.12 0.55 -3.88
C ALA A 66 -2.63 1.22 -5.16
N VAL A 67 -3.51 1.95 -5.84
CA VAL A 67 -3.14 2.74 -7.03
C VAL A 67 -2.48 4.03 -6.56
N LEU A 68 -1.23 4.23 -6.97
CA LEU A 68 -0.49 5.45 -6.77
C LEU A 68 -0.93 6.49 -7.82
N PRO A 69 -1.32 7.70 -7.40
CA PRO A 69 -1.67 8.76 -8.34
C PRO A 69 -0.42 9.28 -9.06
N SER A 70 -0.58 9.75 -10.30
CA SER A 70 0.50 10.30 -11.14
C SER A 70 1.00 11.66 -10.67
N ARG A 71 0.19 12.39 -9.89
CA ARG A 71 0.55 13.58 -9.10
C ARG A 71 -0.09 13.46 -7.73
N GLY A 72 0.64 13.90 -6.70
CA GLY A 72 0.30 13.66 -5.30
C GLY A 72 -1.14 14.03 -4.95
N SER A 73 -1.83 13.10 -4.30
CA SER A 73 -2.27 13.20 -2.88
C SER A 73 -3.19 12.03 -2.52
N ASP A 74 -3.82 11.38 -3.50
CA ASP A 74 -4.88 10.41 -3.24
C ASP A 74 -4.55 9.04 -3.82
N ALA A 75 -3.97 8.16 -3.00
CA ALA A 75 -3.82 6.75 -3.34
C ALA A 75 -5.12 6.01 -3.00
N ARG A 76 -5.70 5.31 -3.99
CA ARG A 76 -6.93 4.53 -3.79
C ARG A 76 -6.56 3.06 -3.55
N ALA A 77 -7.03 2.50 -2.44
CA ALA A 77 -6.80 1.11 -2.07
C ALA A 77 -8.03 0.23 -2.35
N GLU A 78 -7.78 -0.96 -2.86
CA GLU A 78 -8.77 -2.00 -3.16
C GLU A 78 -8.26 -3.35 -2.62
N GLY A 79 -9.15 -4.18 -2.09
CA GLY A 79 -8.81 -5.49 -1.56
C GLY A 79 -9.70 -6.57 -2.17
N HIS A 80 -9.09 -7.64 -2.69
CA HIS A 80 -9.81 -8.79 -3.24
C HIS A 80 -9.33 -10.09 -2.58
N CYS A 81 -10.27 -10.87 -2.02
CA CYS A 81 -9.99 -12.25 -1.60
C CYS A 81 -9.47 -13.06 -2.78
N ARG A 82 -8.35 -13.77 -2.58
CA ARG A 82 -8.04 -14.87 -3.49
C ARG A 82 -9.02 -15.99 -3.16
N ARG A 83 -9.81 -16.38 -4.17
CA ARG A 83 -10.65 -17.57 -4.08
C ARG A 83 -9.79 -18.78 -4.44
#